data_AF-A0A2G2JFR2-F1
#
_entry.id   AF-A0A2G2JFR2-F1
#
_cell.length_a   1.000
_cell.length_b   1.000
_cell.length_c   1.000
_cell.angle_alpha   90.00
_cell.angle_beta   90.00
_cell.angle_gamma   90.00
#
_symmetry.space_group_name_H-M   'P 1'
#
loop_
_entity.id
_entity.type
_entity.pdbx_description
1 polymer ?
#
loop_
_entity_poly.entity_id
_entity_poly.type
_entity_poly.pdbx_seq_one_letter_code
_entity_poly.pdbx_strand_id
1 'polypeptide(L)'
;MTQRSSVFAVPYKMANIRSTTKNWQETCLILRTDSTSEVISMSLDTENFTRLLSSELDTSRELHNLLQQEVVALNDNQPSELERLNPLKQTAVANLRAAAGRRLQWMTDNNLLHSPKSIEHPDLQQTPIALELWQALAAQYETTRQLSASLNEMVLAMRFRTQQKLKILHAQHNDPHLYNENGRAANALRGKQSIEA
;
A
#
# COMPACT_ATOMS: atom_id res chain seq x y z
N MET A 1 -6.81 -19.96 -46.55
CA MET A 1 -6.16 -18.67 -46.83
C MET A 1 -5.73 -18.11 -45.48
N THR A 2 -4.63 -18.55 -44.85
CA THR A 2 -3.19 -18.34 -45.20
C THR A 2 -2.93 -16.84 -45.32
N GLN A 3 -2.22 -16.15 -44.42
CA GLN A 3 -0.83 -16.29 -43.93
C GLN A 3 -0.74 -15.74 -42.48
N ARG A 4 -0.09 -16.33 -41.47
CA ARG A 4 1.35 -16.60 -41.23
C ARG A 4 2.28 -15.40 -41.46
N SER A 5 2.76 -14.81 -40.37
CA SER A 5 4.14 -14.34 -40.27
C SER A 5 4.64 -14.54 -38.85
N SER A 6 5.83 -15.11 -38.81
CA SER A 6 6.54 -15.72 -37.70
C SER A 6 7.95 -15.17 -37.69
N VAL A 7 8.64 -15.37 -36.56
CA VAL A 7 10.10 -15.40 -36.38
C VAL A 7 10.74 -14.04 -36.08
N PHE A 8 11.22 -13.90 -34.84
CA PHE A 8 12.66 -13.88 -34.57
C PHE A 8 12.93 -14.50 -33.19
N ALA A 9 13.23 -15.80 -33.21
CA ALA A 9 13.96 -16.51 -32.18
C ALA A 9 15.43 -16.58 -32.64
N VAL A 10 16.36 -16.12 -31.82
CA VAL A 10 17.80 -16.31 -32.04
C VAL A 10 18.29 -17.37 -31.05
N PRO A 11 18.76 -18.54 -31.53
CA PRO A 11 19.26 -19.61 -30.68
C PRO A 11 20.72 -19.36 -30.27
N TYR A 12 21.01 -19.36 -28.97
CA TYR A 12 22.38 -19.46 -28.48
C TYR A 12 22.90 -20.88 -28.66
N LYS A 13 23.94 -20.98 -29.48
CA LYS A 13 24.60 -22.20 -29.93
C LYS A 13 25.46 -22.76 -28.80
N MET A 14 25.23 -24.02 -28.45
CA MET A 14 26.15 -24.82 -27.65
C MET A 14 27.49 -24.98 -28.38
N ALA A 15 28.59 -24.60 -27.74
CA ALA A 15 29.93 -25.03 -28.10
C ALA A 15 30.40 -26.04 -27.04
N ASN A 16 30.38 -27.31 -27.45
CA ASN A 16 30.98 -28.44 -26.77
C ASN A 16 32.47 -28.48 -27.16
N ILE A 17 33.38 -28.27 -26.21
CA ILE A 17 34.80 -28.59 -26.37
C ILE A 17 35.17 -29.56 -25.27
N ARG A 18 35.34 -30.82 -25.65
CA ARG A 18 35.95 -31.86 -24.82
C ARG A 18 37.47 -31.70 -24.82
N SER A 19 38.02 -31.87 -23.61
CA SER A 19 39.28 -32.54 -23.27
C SER A 19 40.59 -32.04 -23.88
N THR A 20 41.42 -31.43 -23.03
CA THR A 20 42.85 -31.74 -22.96
C THR A 20 43.30 -31.77 -21.50
N THR A 21 43.57 -32.98 -21.03
CA THR A 21 44.34 -33.33 -19.84
C THR A 21 45.78 -32.82 -19.97
N LYS A 22 46.32 -32.16 -18.93
CA LYS A 22 47.71 -32.33 -18.46
C LYS A 22 47.99 -31.44 -17.24
N ASN A 23 48.03 -32.10 -16.09
CA ASN A 23 49.18 -32.14 -15.19
C ASN A 23 49.87 -30.81 -14.86
N TRP A 24 49.48 -30.20 -13.73
CA TRP A 24 50.35 -29.35 -12.90
C TRP A 24 49.89 -29.45 -11.45
N GLN A 25 50.02 -30.64 -10.85
CA GLN A 25 50.41 -30.69 -9.45
C GLN A 25 51.93 -30.52 -9.41
N GLU A 26 52.42 -29.79 -8.40
CA GLU A 26 53.82 -29.46 -8.14
C GLU A 26 54.42 -28.31 -8.95
N THR A 27 54.17 -27.06 -8.51
CA THR A 27 55.29 -26.17 -8.15
C THR A 27 54.81 -25.04 -7.23
N CYS A 28 55.66 -24.71 -6.24
CA CYS A 28 55.62 -23.52 -5.38
C CYS A 28 54.83 -23.61 -4.05
N LEU A 29 55.38 -24.42 -3.15
CA LEU A 29 55.60 -24.00 -1.76
C LEU A 29 56.36 -22.65 -1.77
N ILE A 30 55.65 -21.54 -1.61
CA ILE A 30 56.24 -20.23 -1.28
C ILE A 30 55.41 -19.61 -0.16
N LEU A 31 56.05 -19.55 1.00
CA LEU A 31 55.95 -18.53 2.04
C LEU A 31 54.54 -18.13 2.49
N ARG A 32 54.21 -18.67 3.65
CA ARG A 32 53.54 -17.97 4.76
C ARG A 32 54.03 -16.52 4.83
N THR A 33 53.24 -15.61 4.30
CA THR A 33 53.12 -14.25 4.81
C THR A 33 51.69 -14.09 5.27
N ASP A 34 51.54 -13.70 6.53
CA ASP A 34 50.31 -13.19 7.10
C ASP A 34 49.67 -12.20 6.12
N SER A 35 48.69 -12.68 5.37
CA SER A 35 47.68 -11.83 4.80
C SER A 35 46.49 -12.04 5.71
N THR A 36 46.47 -11.27 6.80
CA THR A 36 45.22 -10.78 7.37
C THR A 36 44.43 -10.20 6.21
N SER A 37 43.67 -11.04 5.53
CA SER A 37 42.43 -10.61 4.92
C SER A 37 41.61 -10.11 6.10
N GLU A 38 41.76 -8.82 6.40
CA GLU A 38 40.63 -8.01 6.82
C GLU A 38 39.52 -8.35 5.83
N VAL A 39 38.73 -9.35 6.21
CA VAL A 39 37.36 -9.44 5.79
C VAL A 39 36.82 -8.11 6.26
N ILE A 40 36.77 -7.14 5.35
CA ILE A 40 35.92 -5.98 5.49
C ILE A 40 34.53 -6.62 5.58
N SER A 41 34.15 -6.99 6.79
CA SER A 41 32.76 -7.19 7.14
C SER A 41 32.15 -5.86 6.79
N MET A 42 31.48 -5.78 5.63
CA MET A 42 30.59 -4.70 5.32
C MET A 42 29.50 -4.77 6.38
N SER A 43 29.80 -4.22 7.55
CA SER A 43 28.87 -4.01 8.64
C SER A 43 27.71 -3.26 8.02
N LEU A 44 26.54 -3.89 8.02
CA LEU A 44 25.32 -3.23 7.61
C LEU A 44 25.21 -1.89 8.36
N ASP A 45 24.87 -0.83 7.65
CA ASP A 45 24.64 0.49 8.25
C ASP A 45 23.28 0.50 8.98
N THR A 46 23.24 -0.18 10.13
CA THR A 46 22.00 -0.39 10.88
C THR A 46 21.48 0.90 11.51
N GLU A 47 22.33 1.88 11.75
CA GLU A 47 21.94 3.22 12.21
C GLU A 47 21.13 3.97 11.15
N ASN A 48 21.54 3.92 9.89
CA ASN A 48 20.76 4.52 8.82
C ASN A 48 19.42 3.79 8.62
N PHE A 49 19.40 2.47 8.72
CA PHE A 49 18.16 1.69 8.66
C PHE A 49 17.18 2.06 9.78
N THR A 50 17.64 2.17 11.02
CA THR A 50 16.78 2.59 12.15
C THR A 50 16.24 4.00 11.96
N ARG A 51 17.05 4.94 11.46
CA ARG A 51 16.59 6.30 11.13
C ARG A 51 15.53 6.30 10.02
N LEU A 52 15.70 5.48 8.99
CA LEU A 52 14.69 5.31 7.92
C LEU A 52 13.38 4.78 8.47
N LEU A 53 13.43 3.76 9.35
CA LEU A 53 12.24 3.21 10.01
C LEU A 53 11.54 4.24 10.89
N SER A 54 12.30 5.01 11.68
CA SER A 54 11.72 6.06 12.54
C SER A 54 11.03 7.13 11.70
N SER A 55 11.67 7.62 10.63
CA SER A 55 11.08 8.63 9.74
C SER A 55 9.81 8.12 9.03
N GLU A 56 9.79 6.86 8.61
CA GLU A 56 8.61 6.21 8.02
C GLU A 56 7.47 6.10 9.04
N LEU A 57 7.79 5.70 10.28
CA LEU A 57 6.83 5.58 11.37
C LEU A 57 6.17 6.92 11.71
N ASP A 58 6.96 7.99 11.80
CA ASP A 58 6.45 9.34 12.10
C ASP A 58 5.52 9.84 10.99
N THR A 59 5.89 9.61 9.73
CA THR A 59 5.03 9.95 8.57
C THR A 59 3.74 9.12 8.59
N SER A 60 3.81 7.84 8.98
CA SER A 60 2.63 6.97 9.10
C SER A 60 1.71 7.39 10.24
N ARG A 61 2.25 7.91 11.35
CA ARG A 61 1.47 8.46 12.46
C ARG A 61 0.78 9.77 12.07
N GLU A 62 1.47 10.63 11.32
CA GLU A 62 0.88 11.85 10.78
C GLU A 62 -0.32 11.52 9.88
N LEU A 63 -0.17 10.57 8.96
CA LEU A 63 -1.29 10.11 8.12
C LEU A 63 -2.45 9.57 8.96
N HIS A 64 -2.15 8.77 9.98
CA HIS A 64 -3.18 8.23 10.87
C HIS A 64 -3.97 9.35 11.57
N ASN A 65 -3.29 10.37 12.08
CA ASN A 65 -3.92 11.52 12.73
C ASN A 65 -4.82 12.31 11.74
N LEU A 66 -4.39 12.47 10.49
CA LEU A 66 -5.20 13.10 9.45
C LEU A 66 -6.47 12.28 9.15
N LEU A 67 -6.38 10.95 9.11
CA LEU A 67 -7.55 10.09 8.94
C LEU A 67 -8.49 10.15 10.15
N GLN A 68 -7.97 10.27 11.37
CA GLN A 68 -8.81 10.48 12.55
C GLN A 68 -9.55 11.82 12.49
N GLN A 69 -8.88 12.90 12.05
CA GLN A 69 -9.52 14.19 11.82
C GLN A 69 -10.61 14.09 10.75
N GLU A 70 -10.41 13.29 9.70
CA GLU A 70 -11.42 13.02 8.69
C GLU A 70 -12.65 12.30 9.26
N VAL A 71 -12.46 11.33 10.17
CA VAL A 71 -13.57 10.68 10.89
C VAL A 71 -14.39 11.70 11.68
N VAL A 72 -13.72 12.59 12.42
CA VAL A 72 -14.40 13.63 13.21
C VAL A 72 -15.16 14.58 12.30
N ALA A 73 -14.53 15.09 11.25
CA ALA A 73 -15.16 16.00 10.30
C ALA A 73 -16.37 15.38 9.57
N LEU A 74 -16.31 14.07 9.26
CA LEU A 74 -17.44 13.33 8.70
C LEU A 74 -18.59 13.20 9.70
N ASN A 75 -18.30 12.84 10.96
CA ASN A 75 -19.31 12.72 12.00
C ASN A 75 -19.99 14.06 12.32
N ASP A 76 -19.22 15.14 12.34
CA ASP A 76 -19.69 16.50 12.62
C ASP A 76 -20.32 17.18 11.39
N ASN A 77 -20.32 16.49 10.23
CA ASN A 77 -20.86 16.97 8.96
C ASN A 77 -20.27 18.33 8.54
N GLN A 78 -18.93 18.46 8.60
CA GLN A 78 -18.18 19.67 8.28
C GLN A 78 -17.51 19.56 6.90
N PRO A 79 -18.22 19.86 5.79
CA PRO A 79 -17.68 19.68 4.44
C PRO A 79 -16.44 20.54 4.16
N SER A 80 -16.36 21.74 4.74
CA SER A 80 -15.21 22.65 4.56
C SER A 80 -13.91 22.07 5.14
N GLU A 81 -13.99 21.36 6.27
CA GLU A 81 -12.82 20.68 6.84
C GLU A 81 -12.40 19.48 6.00
N LEU A 82 -13.35 18.75 5.41
CA LEU A 82 -13.04 17.65 4.49
C LEU A 82 -12.32 18.15 3.22
N GLU A 83 -12.73 19.28 2.67
CA GLU A 83 -12.05 19.91 1.53
C GLU A 83 -10.62 20.33 1.88
N ARG A 84 -10.40 20.84 3.10
CA ARG A 84 -9.07 21.21 3.61
C ARG A 84 -8.17 20.00 3.88
N LEU A 85 -8.73 18.92 4.43
CA LEU A 85 -7.98 17.71 4.80
C LEU A 85 -7.54 16.87 3.59
N ASN A 86 -8.29 16.91 2.49
CA ASN A 86 -8.01 16.09 1.30
C ASN A 86 -6.60 16.33 0.69
N PRO A 87 -6.15 17.57 0.39
CA PRO A 87 -4.79 17.79 -0.13
C PRO A 87 -3.70 17.42 0.88
N LEU A 88 -3.95 17.59 2.18
CA LEU A 88 -3.00 17.21 3.24
C LEU A 88 -2.81 15.69 3.27
N LYS A 89 -3.91 14.93 3.20
CA LYS A 89 -3.86 13.47 3.11
C LYS A 89 -3.11 12.99 1.87
N GLN A 90 -3.35 13.58 0.71
CA GLN A 90 -2.62 13.24 -0.52
C GLN A 90 -1.10 13.46 -0.37
N THR A 91 -0.73 14.58 0.25
CA THR A 91 0.68 14.90 0.54
C THR A 91 1.29 13.89 1.52
N ALA A 92 0.59 13.57 2.61
CA ALA A 92 1.05 12.59 3.60
C ALA A 92 1.25 11.20 2.98
N VAL A 93 0.33 10.76 2.10
CA VAL A 93 0.47 9.49 1.37
C VAL A 93 1.67 9.49 0.43
N ALA A 94 1.92 10.61 -0.27
CA ALA A 94 3.10 10.75 -1.13
C ALA A 94 4.40 10.69 -0.32
N ASN A 95 4.44 11.37 0.83
CA ASN A 95 5.58 11.35 1.75
C ASN A 95 5.84 9.95 2.30
N LEU A 96 4.79 9.24 2.70
CA LEU A 96 4.90 7.86 3.19
C LEU A 96 5.45 6.93 2.11
N ARG A 97 4.96 7.06 0.87
CA ARG A 97 5.46 6.29 -0.27
C ARG A 97 6.94 6.58 -0.53
N ALA A 98 7.37 7.84 -0.43
CA ALA A 98 8.77 8.21 -0.58
C ALA A 98 9.65 7.68 0.57
N ALA A 99 9.16 7.68 1.80
CA ALA A 99 9.85 7.09 2.95
C ALA A 99 10.01 5.57 2.80
N ALA A 100 8.93 4.86 2.51
CA ALA A 100 8.96 3.43 2.24
C ALA A 100 9.85 3.08 1.04
N GLY A 101 9.83 3.90 -0.02
CA GLY A 101 10.72 3.76 -1.17
C GLY A 101 12.20 3.87 -0.81
N ARG A 102 12.58 4.84 0.03
CA ARG A 102 13.95 4.99 0.54
C ARG A 102 14.39 3.77 1.34
N ARG A 103 13.53 3.24 2.21
CA ARG A 103 13.80 2.00 2.96
C ARG A 103 13.98 0.80 2.03
N LEU A 104 13.09 0.61 1.06
CA LEU A 104 13.17 -0.51 0.11
C LEU A 104 14.41 -0.42 -0.79
N GLN A 105 14.79 0.79 -1.18
CA GLN A 105 16.04 1.01 -1.93
C GLN A 105 17.24 0.58 -1.09
N TRP A 106 17.33 1.06 0.17
CA TRP A 106 18.40 0.65 1.08
C TRP A 106 18.44 -0.87 1.29
N MET A 107 17.28 -1.53 1.44
CA MET A 107 17.21 -2.99 1.55
C MET A 107 17.72 -3.68 0.28
N THR A 108 17.42 -3.13 -0.90
CA THR A 108 17.87 -3.66 -2.20
C THR A 108 19.38 -3.50 -2.36
N ASP A 109 19.92 -2.33 -2.00
CA ASP A 109 21.35 -2.03 -2.08
C ASP A 109 22.18 -2.96 -1.16
N ASN A 110 21.58 -3.41 -0.05
CA ASN A 110 22.19 -4.32 0.92
C ASN A 110 21.81 -5.81 0.70
N ASN A 111 21.22 -6.16 -0.44
CA ASN A 111 20.80 -7.53 -0.79
C ASN A 111 19.87 -8.22 0.24
N LEU A 112 19.04 -7.44 0.93
CA LEU A 112 18.02 -7.97 1.82
C LEU A 112 16.76 -8.35 1.04
N LEU A 113 16.11 -9.44 1.46
CA LEU A 113 14.79 -9.81 0.94
C LEU A 113 13.78 -8.69 1.22
N HIS A 114 12.71 -8.57 0.44
CA HIS A 114 11.60 -7.64 0.73
C HIS A 114 10.47 -8.36 1.47
N SER A 115 10.82 -9.13 2.50
CA SER A 115 9.91 -10.04 3.20
C SER A 115 9.82 -9.70 4.68
N PRO A 116 8.77 -10.09 5.42
CA PRO A 116 8.80 -10.01 6.88
C PRO A 116 10.03 -10.72 7.50
N LYS A 117 10.58 -11.73 6.80
CA LYS A 117 11.78 -12.47 7.20
C LYS A 117 13.09 -11.69 7.08
N SER A 118 13.07 -10.50 6.49
CA SER A 118 14.28 -9.67 6.33
C SER A 118 14.94 -9.34 7.66
N ILE A 119 14.14 -9.28 8.73
CA ILE A 119 14.60 -8.95 10.06
C ILE A 119 15.32 -10.10 10.77
N GLU A 120 15.26 -11.31 10.19
CA GLU A 120 16.03 -12.46 10.66
C GLU A 120 17.51 -12.39 10.23
N HIS A 121 17.92 -11.34 9.49
CA HIS A 121 19.31 -11.13 9.11
C HIS A 121 20.18 -10.94 10.37
N PRO A 122 21.35 -11.61 10.47
CA PRO A 122 22.18 -11.61 11.67
C PRO A 122 22.58 -10.20 12.14
N ASP A 123 22.89 -9.28 11.21
CA ASP A 123 23.25 -7.90 11.55
C ASP A 123 22.07 -7.07 12.10
N LEU A 124 20.84 -7.39 11.69
CA LEU A 124 19.63 -6.72 12.18
C LEU A 124 19.14 -7.31 13.51
N GLN A 125 19.37 -8.61 13.74
CA GLN A 125 19.08 -9.26 15.03
C GLN A 125 19.94 -8.71 16.16
N GLN A 126 21.15 -8.23 15.86
CA GLN A 126 22.01 -7.58 16.84
C GLN A 126 21.53 -6.18 17.25
N THR A 127 20.53 -5.62 16.56
CA THR A 127 19.98 -4.29 16.85
C THR A 127 18.52 -4.37 17.32
N PRO A 128 18.27 -4.51 18.64
CA PRO A 128 16.91 -4.68 19.18
C PRO A 128 15.97 -3.51 18.85
N ILE A 129 16.50 -2.29 18.78
CA ILE A 129 15.73 -1.08 18.43
C ILE A 129 15.13 -1.18 17.02
N ALA A 130 15.86 -1.76 16.06
CA ALA A 130 15.38 -1.93 14.69
C ALA A 130 14.18 -2.89 14.64
N LEU A 131 14.21 -3.94 15.46
CA LEU A 131 13.11 -4.90 15.60
C LEU A 131 11.86 -4.25 16.19
N GLU A 132 12.02 -3.47 17.26
CA GLU A 132 10.91 -2.74 17.89
C GLU A 132 10.25 -1.75 16.91
N LEU A 133 11.07 -0.95 16.21
CA LEU A 133 10.58 0.01 15.21
C LEU A 133 9.88 -0.68 14.05
N TRP A 134 10.38 -1.83 13.59
CA TRP A 134 9.75 -2.61 12.54
C TRP A 134 8.38 -3.16 12.96
N GLN A 135 8.28 -3.70 14.17
CA GLN A 135 7.00 -4.18 14.71
C GLN A 135 6.00 -3.03 14.91
N ALA A 136 6.47 -1.91 15.45
CA ALA A 136 5.65 -0.71 15.62
C ALA A 136 5.14 -0.18 14.28
N LEU A 137 5.98 -0.18 13.24
CA LEU A 137 5.61 0.23 11.89
C LEU A 137 4.56 -0.71 11.28
N ALA A 138 4.74 -2.04 11.40
CA ALA A 138 3.76 -3.01 10.93
C ALA A 138 2.40 -2.85 11.62
N ALA A 139 2.41 -2.66 12.95
CA ALA A 139 1.20 -2.39 13.71
C ALA A 139 0.53 -1.08 13.26
N GLN A 140 1.31 -0.01 13.06
CA GLN A 140 0.81 1.28 12.61
C GLN A 140 0.19 1.23 11.20
N TYR A 141 0.77 0.45 10.29
CA TYR A 141 0.18 0.23 8.96
C TYR A 141 -1.17 -0.48 9.06
N GLU A 142 -1.27 -1.50 9.90
CA GLU A 142 -2.51 -2.25 10.08
C GLU A 142 -3.61 -1.38 10.73
N THR A 143 -3.30 -0.59 11.75
CA THR A 143 -4.27 0.33 12.35
C THR A 143 -4.74 1.40 11.36
N THR A 144 -3.82 1.94 10.56
CA THR A 144 -4.13 2.93 9.51
C THR A 144 -5.00 2.32 8.41
N ARG A 145 -4.74 1.07 8.02
CA ARG A 145 -5.55 0.33 7.05
C ARG A 145 -6.96 0.08 7.56
N GLN A 146 -7.12 -0.38 8.79
CA GLN A 146 -8.42 -0.62 9.41
C GLN A 146 -9.24 0.68 9.50
N LEU A 147 -8.60 1.78 9.92
CA LEU A 147 -9.24 3.09 9.97
C LEU A 147 -9.70 3.56 8.58
N SER A 148 -8.86 3.41 7.56
CA SER A 148 -9.22 3.75 6.19
C SER A 148 -10.38 2.90 5.65
N ALA A 149 -10.45 1.61 6.01
CA ALA A 149 -11.58 0.76 5.60
C ALA A 149 -12.88 1.23 6.26
N SER A 150 -12.85 1.53 7.56
CA SER A 150 -14.00 2.07 8.31
C SER A 150 -14.49 3.40 7.74
N LEU A 151 -13.56 4.31 7.41
CA LEU A 151 -13.87 5.58 6.74
C LEU A 151 -14.59 5.38 5.41
N ASN A 152 -14.14 4.43 4.60
CA ASN A 152 -14.77 4.13 3.31
C ASN A 152 -16.23 3.65 3.49
N GLU A 153 -16.47 2.76 4.45
CA GLU A 153 -17.83 2.30 4.79
C GLU A 153 -18.72 3.46 5.28
N MET A 154 -18.18 4.35 6.10
CA MET A 154 -18.89 5.53 6.58
C MET A 154 -19.31 6.45 5.43
N VAL A 155 -18.38 6.75 4.51
CA VAL A 155 -18.65 7.59 3.34
C VAL A 155 -19.70 6.94 2.43
N LEU A 156 -19.63 5.63 2.20
CA LEU A 156 -20.64 4.89 1.44
C LEU A 156 -22.02 4.97 2.09
N ALA A 157 -22.09 4.77 3.41
CA ALA A 157 -23.33 4.88 4.17
C ALA A 157 -23.93 6.30 4.12
N MET A 158 -23.09 7.33 4.23
CA MET A 158 -23.52 8.73 4.10
C MET A 158 -24.05 9.02 2.69
N ARG A 159 -23.35 8.57 1.65
CA ARG A 159 -23.80 8.70 0.26
C ARG A 159 -25.16 8.05 0.04
N PHE A 160 -25.35 6.83 0.54
CA PHE A 160 -26.63 6.13 0.45
C PHE A 160 -27.74 6.93 1.14
N ARG A 161 -27.51 7.42 2.36
CA ARG A 161 -28.49 8.25 3.10
C ARG A 161 -28.85 9.52 2.33
N THR A 162 -27.87 10.21 1.75
CA THR A 162 -28.10 11.41 0.94
C THR A 162 -28.95 11.09 -0.30
N GLN A 163 -28.66 9.99 -1.00
CA GLN A 163 -29.47 9.56 -2.14
C GLN A 163 -30.91 9.23 -1.76
N GLN A 164 -31.14 8.57 -0.62
CA GLN A 164 -32.49 8.28 -0.14
C GLN A 164 -33.25 9.58 0.20
N LYS A 165 -32.60 10.54 0.86
CA LYS A 165 -33.20 11.86 1.13
C LYS A 165 -33.59 12.60 -0.16
N LEU A 166 -32.71 12.59 -1.16
CA LEU A 166 -33.00 13.20 -2.47
C LEU A 166 -34.18 12.52 -3.17
N LYS A 167 -34.27 11.18 -3.12
CA LYS A 167 -35.43 10.45 -3.66
C LYS A 167 -36.74 10.87 -3.01
N ILE A 168 -36.76 11.06 -1.69
CA ILE A 168 -37.95 11.53 -0.96
C ILE A 168 -38.32 12.95 -1.39
N LEU A 169 -37.35 13.88 -1.42
CA LEU A 169 -37.58 15.26 -1.84
C LEU A 169 -38.10 15.35 -3.29
N HIS A 170 -37.55 14.54 -4.19
CA HIS A 170 -38.01 14.47 -5.58
C HIS A 170 -39.40 13.82 -5.70
N ALA A 171 -39.69 12.78 -4.91
CA ALA A 171 -41.02 12.16 -4.89
C ALA A 171 -42.11 13.09 -4.33
N GLN A 172 -41.76 13.98 -3.39
CA GLN A 172 -42.66 15.03 -2.90
C GLN A 172 -42.96 16.12 -3.94
N HIS A 173 -42.05 16.35 -4.90
CA HIS A 173 -42.26 17.29 -6.01
C HIS A 173 -42.99 16.65 -7.21
N ASN A 174 -43.00 15.32 -7.31
CA ASN A 174 -43.74 14.59 -8.33
C ASN A 174 -45.21 14.42 -7.90
N ASP A 175 -45.95 15.51 -8.14
CA ASP A 175 -47.40 15.57 -8.28
C ASP A 175 -48.25 15.56 -6.97
N PRO A 176 -48.54 16.74 -6.38
CA PRO A 176 -49.45 16.88 -5.25
C PRO A 176 -50.93 16.84 -5.67
N HIS A 177 -51.24 16.64 -6.95
CA HIS A 177 -52.62 16.64 -7.42
C HIS A 177 -53.31 15.34 -7.03
N LEU A 178 -54.00 15.37 -5.88
CA LEU A 178 -54.95 14.32 -5.52
C LEU A 178 -56.00 14.13 -6.60
N TYR A 179 -56.33 15.18 -7.36
CA TYR A 179 -57.31 15.17 -8.43
C TYR A 179 -56.72 15.72 -9.73
N ASN A 180 -56.98 15.05 -10.85
CA ASN A 180 -56.67 15.57 -12.19
C ASN A 180 -57.58 16.76 -12.56
N GLU A 181 -57.34 17.40 -13.70
CA GLU A 181 -58.12 18.55 -14.22
C GLU A 181 -59.63 18.28 -14.38
N ASN A 182 -60.04 17.01 -14.33
CA ASN A 182 -61.44 16.57 -14.38
C ASN A 182 -62.02 16.19 -13.00
N GLY A 183 -61.33 16.54 -11.91
CA GLY A 183 -61.78 16.26 -10.53
C GLY A 183 -61.76 14.78 -10.14
N ARG A 184 -61.05 13.92 -10.87
CA ARG A 184 -60.92 12.48 -10.55
C ARG A 184 -59.61 12.20 -9.82
N ALA A 185 -59.65 11.30 -8.84
CA ALA A 185 -58.47 10.94 -8.07
C ALA A 185 -57.33 10.46 -9.00
N ALA A 186 -56.20 11.16 -9.01
CA ALA A 186 -55.12 10.88 -9.96
C ALA A 186 -54.37 9.56 -9.66
N ASN A 187 -54.46 9.05 -8.43
CA ASN A 187 -53.63 7.93 -7.93
C ASN A 187 -54.41 6.77 -7.28
N ALA A 188 -55.63 6.46 -7.73
CA ALA A 188 -56.41 5.32 -7.19
C ALA A 188 -55.80 3.92 -7.49
N LEU A 189 -54.69 3.82 -8.24
CA LEU A 189 -54.08 2.54 -8.65
C LEU A 189 -52.78 2.18 -7.90
N ARG A 190 -52.26 3.03 -7.00
CA ARG A 190 -50.96 2.78 -6.32
C ARG A 190 -51.08 2.23 -4.89
N GLY A 191 -52.23 1.70 -4.50
CA GLY A 191 -52.50 1.16 -3.16
C GLY A 191 -52.36 -0.35 -2.98
N LYS A 192 -51.80 -1.10 -3.95
CA LYS A 192 -51.77 -2.58 -3.91
C LYS A 192 -50.40 -3.26 -3.97
N GLN A 193 -49.28 -2.55 -3.84
CA GLN A 193 -47.94 -3.18 -3.89
C GLN A 193 -46.99 -2.82 -2.75
N SER A 194 -47.51 -2.27 -1.66
CA SER A 194 -46.72 -2.08 -0.44
C SER A 194 -47.29 -2.96 0.66
N ILE A 195 -46.47 -3.91 1.11
CA ILE A 195 -46.68 -4.97 2.11
C ILE A 195 -47.02 -6.33 1.47
N GLU A 196 -45.98 -7.06 1.04
CA GLU A 196 -45.92 -8.50 1.25
C GLU A 196 -44.95 -8.75 2.41
N ALA A 197 -45.38 -9.65 3.31
CA ALA A 197 -44.76 -10.02 4.57
C ALA A 197 -43.76 -11.17 4.40
#